data_AF-A0A1Z2LBX0-F1
#
_entry.id   AF-A0A1Z2LBX0-F1
#
_cell.length_a   1.000
_cell.length_b   1.000
_cell.length_c   1.000
_cell.angle_alpha   90.00
_cell.angle_beta   90.00
_cell.angle_gamma   90.00
#
_symmetry.space_group_name_H-M   'P 1'
#
loop_
_entity.id
_entity.type
_entity.pdbx_description
1 polymer ?
#
loop_
_entity_poly.entity_id
_entity_poly.type
_entity_poly.pdbx_seq_one_letter_code
_entity_poly.pdbx_strand_id
1 'polypeptide(L)'
;MTTPGVPSPAEKVERVARELALRVGRYDAERDHRATFAYTYYRLTTSLTTALRTGTPPFAEPDWVADLSVSLASAYFSAMDATDTWLAAFPRSGGEVAPGDLPDAVPPPWRDVYAASSVRHSYVLEEVLFSMMAHMSYDLPLALRSLDARAGNHRHIGDFHRMNDLLATCVDEVQDDLAARYCRGLRSLDRLFTRDDELFTNYGIRMARGLAWFNSDRLREPTSADAATASISRSTAAFITRIRFPGDWKLRAVSRLLRLLIPPRRQWPAPGTPIG
;
A
#
# COMPACT_ATOMS: atom_id res chain seq x y z
N MET A 1 -33.85 -16.23 -17.74
CA MET A 1 -32.37 -16.10 -17.85
C MET A 1 -32.05 -14.64 -17.57
N THR A 2 -31.76 -14.30 -16.32
CA THR A 2 -31.32 -12.95 -15.94
C THR A 2 -29.91 -12.75 -16.48
N THR A 3 -29.75 -11.85 -17.45
CA THR A 3 -28.44 -11.27 -17.77
C THR A 3 -27.82 -10.79 -16.46
N PRO A 4 -26.60 -11.22 -16.09
CA PRO A 4 -25.94 -10.67 -14.91
C PRO A 4 -25.85 -9.16 -15.11
N GLY A 5 -26.52 -8.41 -14.23
CA GLY A 5 -26.49 -6.94 -14.26
C GLY A 5 -25.05 -6.45 -14.15
N VAL A 6 -24.76 -5.30 -14.75
CA VAL A 6 -23.48 -4.61 -14.57
C VAL A 6 -23.31 -4.36 -13.06
N PRO A 7 -22.21 -4.80 -12.43
CA PRO A 7 -22.02 -4.64 -10.99
C PRO A 7 -21.94 -3.15 -10.64
N SER A 8 -22.63 -2.76 -9.57
CA SER A 8 -22.56 -1.42 -9.00
C SER A 8 -21.13 -1.07 -8.56
N PRO A 9 -20.80 0.22 -8.42
CA PRO A 9 -19.50 0.67 -7.90
C PRO A 9 -19.12 -0.02 -6.57
N ALA A 10 -20.06 -0.12 -5.63
CA ALA A 10 -19.83 -0.76 -4.35
C ALA A 10 -19.54 -2.26 -4.52
N GLU A 11 -20.26 -2.98 -5.38
CA GLU A 11 -20.02 -4.41 -5.64
C GLU A 11 -18.67 -4.68 -6.31
N LYS A 12 -18.20 -3.77 -7.17
CA LYS A 12 -16.85 -3.85 -7.77
C LYS A 12 -15.78 -3.78 -6.67
N VAL A 13 -15.86 -2.78 -5.78
CA VAL A 13 -14.90 -2.59 -4.69
C VAL A 13 -15.03 -3.68 -3.62
N GLU A 14 -16.24 -4.18 -3.36
CA GLU A 14 -16.45 -5.28 -2.42
C GLU A 14 -15.79 -6.59 -2.88
N ARG A 15 -15.75 -6.86 -4.20
CA ARG A 15 -14.98 -7.98 -4.75
C ARG A 15 -13.49 -7.84 -4.44
N VAL A 16 -12.94 -6.64 -4.58
CA VAL A 16 -11.54 -6.33 -4.20
C VAL A 16 -11.32 -6.57 -2.71
N ALA A 17 -12.23 -6.08 -1.84
CA ALA A 17 -12.12 -6.28 -0.40
C ALA A 17 -12.11 -7.77 -0.02
N ARG A 18 -12.96 -8.59 -0.67
CA ARG A 18 -12.95 -10.05 -0.44
C ARG A 18 -11.64 -10.70 -0.85
N GLU A 19 -11.09 -10.29 -1.98
CA GLU A 19 -9.82 -10.83 -2.50
C GLU A 19 -8.61 -10.43 -1.63
N LEU A 20 -8.65 -9.22 -1.05
CA LEU A 20 -7.71 -8.78 -0.02
C LEU A 20 -7.86 -9.60 1.28
N ALA A 21 -9.09 -9.85 1.73
CA ALA A 21 -9.33 -10.64 2.93
C ALA A 21 -8.79 -12.07 2.81
N LEU A 22 -8.95 -12.71 1.64
CA LEU A 22 -8.36 -14.03 1.37
C LEU A 22 -6.82 -14.01 1.48
N ARG A 23 -6.17 -12.98 0.92
CA ARG A 23 -4.72 -12.81 1.02
C ARG A 23 -4.25 -12.57 2.45
N VAL A 24 -4.96 -11.71 3.19
CA VAL A 24 -4.67 -11.47 4.62
C VAL A 24 -4.72 -12.78 5.40
N GLY A 25 -5.78 -13.58 5.24
CA GLY A 25 -5.91 -14.86 5.92
C GLY A 25 -4.76 -15.83 5.61
N ARG A 26 -4.34 -15.89 4.33
CA ARG A 26 -3.18 -16.70 3.90
C ARG A 26 -1.88 -16.20 4.53
N TYR A 27 -1.58 -14.92 4.37
CA TYR A 27 -0.34 -14.33 4.88
C TYR A 27 -0.26 -14.38 6.40
N ASP A 28 -1.38 -14.25 7.12
CA ASP A 28 -1.43 -14.43 8.56
C ASP A 28 -1.08 -15.86 9.00
N ALA A 29 -1.64 -16.86 8.31
CA ALA A 29 -1.36 -18.26 8.58
C ALA A 29 0.12 -18.61 8.34
N GLU A 30 0.71 -18.02 7.30
CA GLU A 30 2.11 -18.20 6.91
C GLU A 30 3.08 -17.30 7.69
N ARG A 31 2.56 -16.36 8.49
CA ARG A 31 3.35 -15.33 9.18
C ARG A 31 4.19 -14.50 8.23
N ASP A 32 3.63 -14.19 7.07
CA ASP A 32 4.26 -13.43 6.00
C ASP A 32 4.14 -11.92 6.24
N HIS A 33 5.25 -11.21 6.14
CA HIS A 33 5.34 -9.75 6.31
C HIS A 33 4.36 -8.97 5.43
N ARG A 34 3.95 -9.52 4.29
CA ARG A 34 2.95 -8.94 3.38
C ARG A 34 1.56 -8.80 4.03
N ALA A 35 1.27 -9.54 5.10
CA ALA A 35 -0.01 -9.47 5.81
C ALA A 35 -0.35 -8.07 6.33
N THR A 36 0.66 -7.32 6.79
CA THR A 36 0.46 -6.01 7.44
C THR A 36 -0.14 -5.01 6.47
N PHE A 37 0.47 -4.84 5.29
CA PHE A 37 -0.06 -3.96 4.25
C PHE A 37 -1.33 -4.52 3.59
N ALA A 38 -1.42 -5.84 3.36
CA ALA A 38 -2.65 -6.45 2.83
C ALA A 38 -3.85 -6.14 3.73
N TYR A 39 -3.65 -6.16 5.06
CA TYR A 39 -4.67 -5.83 6.04
C TYR A 39 -5.02 -4.34 6.04
N THR A 40 -4.02 -3.45 6.00
CA THR A 40 -4.25 -2.01 5.80
C THR A 40 -5.09 -1.75 4.56
N TYR A 41 -4.73 -2.37 3.43
CA TYR A 41 -5.43 -2.18 2.18
C TYR A 41 -6.86 -2.71 2.26
N TYR A 42 -7.07 -3.91 2.84
CA TYR A 42 -8.40 -4.45 3.11
C TYR A 42 -9.30 -3.47 3.88
N ARG A 43 -8.79 -2.86 4.95
CA ARG A 43 -9.54 -1.91 5.78
C ARG A 43 -9.93 -0.66 4.98
N LEU A 44 -8.98 -0.05 4.27
CA LEU A 44 -9.24 1.12 3.43
C LEU A 44 -10.25 0.82 2.31
N THR A 45 -10.14 -0.35 1.67
CA THR A 45 -11.07 -0.79 0.62
C THR A 45 -12.46 -1.04 1.19
N THR A 46 -12.59 -1.59 2.40
CA THR A 46 -13.88 -1.80 3.07
C THR A 46 -14.55 -0.47 3.45
N SER A 47 -13.78 0.52 3.87
CA SER A 47 -14.27 1.89 4.09
C SER A 47 -14.78 2.51 2.78
N LEU A 48 -14.08 2.30 1.66
CA LEU A 48 -14.54 2.74 0.34
C LEU A 48 -15.81 2.01 -0.11
N THR A 49 -15.91 0.69 0.10
CA THR A 49 -17.14 -0.07 -0.17
C THR A 49 -18.31 0.52 0.60
N THR A 50 -18.11 0.88 1.88
CA THR A 50 -19.14 1.51 2.71
C THR A 50 -19.52 2.88 2.15
N ALA A 51 -18.54 3.73 1.84
CA ALA A 51 -18.78 5.06 1.29
C ALA A 51 -19.55 5.03 -0.04
N LEU A 52 -19.21 4.11 -0.94
CA LEU A 52 -19.92 3.94 -2.22
C LEU A 52 -21.34 3.40 -2.03
N ARG A 53 -21.56 2.55 -1.02
CA ARG A 53 -22.88 1.99 -0.73
C ARG A 53 -23.82 3.01 -0.08
N THR A 54 -23.28 3.85 0.81
CA THR A 54 -24.06 4.88 1.52
C THR A 54 -24.12 6.20 0.76
N GLY A 55 -23.27 6.40 -0.26
CA GLY A 55 -23.12 7.67 -0.96
C GLY A 55 -22.46 8.77 -0.11
N THR A 56 -21.72 8.39 0.95
CA THR A 56 -21.11 9.33 1.91
C THR A 56 -19.61 9.02 2.09
N PRO A 57 -18.68 9.92 1.71
CA PRO A 57 -18.93 11.20 1.03
C PRO A 57 -19.49 11.00 -0.39
N PRO A 58 -20.22 11.99 -0.93
CA PRO A 58 -20.75 11.89 -2.28
C PRO A 58 -19.63 12.02 -3.31
N PHE A 59 -19.47 10.99 -4.14
CA PHE A 59 -18.62 11.02 -5.35
C PHE A 59 -19.47 11.45 -6.56
N ALA A 60 -18.90 12.28 -7.43
CA ALA A 60 -19.56 12.71 -8.66
C ALA A 60 -19.62 11.60 -9.72
N GLU A 61 -18.58 10.78 -9.78
CA GLU A 61 -18.36 9.68 -10.71
C GLU A 61 -17.97 8.41 -9.91
N PRO A 62 -18.89 7.81 -9.13
CA PRO A 62 -18.59 6.66 -8.27
C PRO A 62 -18.08 5.44 -9.05
N ASP A 63 -18.51 5.26 -10.30
CA ASP A 63 -17.99 4.21 -11.19
C ASP A 63 -16.49 4.40 -11.48
N TRP A 64 -16.04 5.63 -11.75
CA TRP A 64 -14.63 5.91 -11.97
C TRP A 64 -13.79 5.63 -10.72
N VAL A 65 -14.31 5.99 -9.54
CA VAL A 65 -13.64 5.70 -8.26
C VAL A 65 -13.51 4.18 -8.05
N ALA A 66 -14.57 3.42 -8.34
CA ALA A 66 -14.56 1.97 -8.24
C ALA A 66 -13.60 1.34 -9.26
N ASP A 67 -13.61 1.80 -10.51
CA ASP A 67 -12.72 1.29 -11.56
C ASP A 67 -11.25 1.61 -11.24
N LEU A 68 -10.96 2.77 -10.64
CA LEU A 68 -9.63 3.11 -10.13
C LEU A 68 -9.21 2.18 -9.00
N SER A 69 -10.11 1.90 -8.05
CA SER A 69 -9.84 0.93 -6.99
C SER A 69 -9.55 -0.47 -7.53
N VAL A 70 -10.27 -0.92 -8.56
CA VAL A 70 -10.07 -2.24 -9.19
C VAL A 70 -8.75 -2.29 -9.96
N SER A 71 -8.45 -1.26 -10.76
CA SER A 71 -7.19 -1.18 -11.52
C SER A 71 -5.98 -1.15 -10.58
N LEU A 72 -6.06 -0.34 -9.52
CA LEU A 72 -5.03 -0.24 -8.50
C LEU A 72 -4.81 -1.56 -7.75
N ALA A 73 -5.90 -2.25 -7.39
CA ALA A 73 -5.81 -3.56 -6.73
C ALA A 73 -5.23 -4.63 -7.64
N SER A 74 -5.56 -4.60 -8.94
CA SER A 74 -5.06 -5.55 -9.92
C SER A 74 -3.54 -5.46 -10.09
N ALA A 75 -2.98 -4.23 -10.08
CA ALA A 75 -1.53 -4.02 -10.09
C ALA A 75 -0.86 -4.63 -8.85
N TYR A 76 -1.42 -4.37 -7.66
CA TYR A 76 -0.92 -4.96 -6.41
C TYR A 76 -1.01 -6.50 -6.42
N PHE A 77 -2.16 -7.07 -6.80
CA PHE A 77 -2.35 -8.53 -6.85
C PHE A 77 -1.38 -9.19 -7.81
N SER A 78 -1.14 -8.60 -8.98
CA SER A 78 -0.16 -9.11 -9.94
C SER A 78 1.25 -9.19 -9.34
N ALA A 79 1.67 -8.16 -8.60
CA ALA A 79 2.96 -8.16 -7.92
C ALA A 79 3.04 -9.22 -6.80
N MET A 80 1.96 -9.38 -6.03
CA MET A 80 1.88 -10.36 -4.96
C MET A 80 1.85 -11.80 -5.50
N ASP A 81 1.09 -12.07 -6.55
CA ASP A 81 0.96 -13.40 -7.17
C ASP A 81 2.27 -13.83 -7.85
N ALA A 82 2.99 -12.88 -8.47
CA ALA A 82 4.34 -13.11 -8.97
C ALA A 82 5.33 -13.45 -7.85
N THR A 83 5.19 -12.78 -6.69
CA THR A 83 5.98 -13.07 -5.49
C THR A 83 5.64 -14.44 -4.92
N ASP A 84 4.36 -14.80 -4.82
CA ASP A 84 3.90 -16.12 -4.37
C ASP A 84 4.43 -17.23 -5.26
N THR A 85 4.36 -17.04 -6.58
CA THR A 85 4.90 -17.99 -7.56
C THR A 85 6.40 -18.22 -7.37
N TRP A 86 7.15 -17.13 -7.14
CA TRP A 86 8.58 -17.22 -6.87
C TRP A 86 8.89 -17.92 -5.54
N LEU A 87 8.14 -17.61 -4.48
CA LEU A 87 8.31 -18.26 -3.17
C LEU A 87 8.01 -19.76 -3.20
N ALA A 88 7.00 -20.17 -3.96
CA ALA A 88 6.65 -21.57 -4.14
C ALA A 88 7.75 -22.34 -4.90
N ALA A 89 8.38 -21.71 -5.90
CA ALA A 89 9.48 -22.30 -6.67
C ALA A 89 10.80 -22.34 -5.89
N PHE A 90 11.01 -21.40 -4.97
CA PHE A 90 12.22 -21.29 -4.16
C PHE A 90 11.88 -21.21 -2.66
N PRO A 91 11.42 -22.30 -2.02
CA PRO A 91 11.10 -22.30 -0.60
C PRO A 91 12.38 -22.08 0.22
N ARG A 92 12.63 -20.83 0.67
CA ARG A 92 13.89 -20.51 1.36
C ARG A 92 13.80 -20.74 2.85
N SER A 93 14.78 -21.46 3.37
CA SER A 93 15.04 -21.73 4.79
C SER A 93 15.81 -20.58 5.47
N GLY A 94 15.28 -19.36 5.42
CA GLY A 94 15.79 -18.20 6.15
C GLY A 94 17.03 -17.53 5.55
N GLY A 95 16.88 -16.29 5.10
CA GLY A 95 17.95 -15.42 4.60
C GLY A 95 17.39 -14.08 4.15
N GLU A 96 18.20 -13.03 4.18
CA GLU A 96 17.79 -11.72 3.62
C GLU A 96 17.63 -11.84 2.10
N VAL A 97 16.55 -11.27 1.56
CA VAL A 97 16.27 -11.25 0.13
C VAL A 97 16.76 -9.92 -0.43
N ALA A 98 17.57 -9.96 -1.48
CA ALA A 98 17.94 -8.77 -2.23
C ALA A 98 16.86 -8.46 -3.28
N PRO A 99 16.63 -7.18 -3.66
CA PRO A 99 15.64 -6.85 -4.70
C PRO A 99 15.87 -7.57 -6.03
N GLY A 100 17.14 -7.87 -6.36
CA GLY A 100 17.52 -8.60 -7.58
C GLY A 100 17.22 -10.10 -7.56
N ASP A 101 16.87 -10.68 -6.40
CA ASP A 101 16.52 -12.10 -6.30
C ASP A 101 15.10 -12.38 -6.77
N LEU A 102 14.21 -11.39 -6.71
CA LEU A 102 12.83 -11.48 -7.17
C LEU A 102 12.75 -11.41 -8.71
N PRO A 103 11.80 -12.11 -9.35
CA PRO A 103 11.71 -12.18 -10.79
C PRO A 103 11.27 -10.86 -11.39
N ASP A 104 11.53 -10.67 -12.69
CA ASP A 104 11.16 -9.43 -13.38
C ASP A 104 9.66 -9.15 -13.45
N ALA A 105 8.84 -10.19 -13.28
CA ALA A 105 7.39 -10.08 -13.14
C ALA A 105 6.96 -9.28 -11.89
N VAL A 106 7.81 -9.19 -10.86
CA VAL A 106 7.57 -8.31 -9.72
C VAL A 106 8.12 -6.91 -10.08
N PRO A 107 7.31 -5.84 -10.01
CA PRO A 107 7.81 -4.50 -10.32
C PRO A 107 8.91 -4.04 -9.35
N PRO A 108 9.90 -3.22 -9.79
CA PRO A 108 11.04 -2.85 -8.95
C PRO A 108 10.67 -2.31 -7.55
N PRO A 109 9.68 -1.39 -7.40
CA PRO A 109 9.26 -0.92 -6.08
C PRO A 109 8.77 -2.02 -5.15
N TRP A 110 8.08 -3.04 -5.68
CA TRP A 110 7.59 -4.18 -4.90
C TRP A 110 8.72 -5.15 -4.55
N ARG A 111 9.76 -5.28 -5.40
CA ARG A 111 10.99 -6.00 -5.04
C ARG A 111 11.72 -5.31 -3.88
N ASP A 112 11.82 -3.99 -3.93
CA ASP A 112 12.45 -3.20 -2.86
C ASP A 112 11.68 -3.35 -1.54
N VAL A 113 10.35 -3.29 -1.58
CA VAL A 113 9.48 -3.50 -0.39
C VAL A 113 9.66 -4.90 0.17
N TYR A 114 9.63 -5.93 -0.66
CA TYR A 114 9.76 -7.31 -0.20
C TYR A 114 11.14 -7.56 0.42
N ALA A 115 12.20 -7.15 -0.28
CA ALA A 115 13.57 -7.22 0.21
C ALA A 115 13.71 -6.49 1.56
N ALA A 116 13.20 -5.27 1.66
CA ALA A 116 13.23 -4.50 2.90
C ALA A 116 12.49 -5.22 4.04
N SER A 117 11.32 -5.80 3.75
CA SER A 117 10.48 -6.48 4.73
C SER A 117 11.06 -7.82 5.20
N SER A 118 11.89 -8.47 4.37
CA SER A 118 12.55 -9.75 4.69
C SER A 118 13.71 -9.66 5.70
N VAL A 119 14.20 -8.43 5.98
CA VAL A 119 15.31 -8.21 6.91
C VAL A 119 14.89 -8.53 8.34
N ARG A 120 15.77 -9.22 9.09
CA ARG A 120 15.52 -9.52 10.51
C ARG A 120 15.28 -8.20 11.26
N HIS A 121 14.17 -8.11 12.00
CA HIS A 121 13.73 -6.92 12.76
C HIS A 121 13.05 -5.80 11.95
N SER A 122 12.46 -6.09 10.79
CA SER A 122 11.53 -5.15 10.14
C SER A 122 10.31 -4.84 11.03
N TYR A 123 10.04 -3.55 11.25
CA TYR A 123 8.90 -3.09 12.05
C TYR A 123 7.61 -3.15 11.23
N VAL A 124 6.50 -3.51 11.87
CA VAL A 124 5.16 -3.53 11.26
C VAL A 124 4.86 -2.20 10.55
N LEU A 125 5.23 -1.07 11.18
CA LEU A 125 5.00 0.26 10.61
C LEU A 125 5.85 0.52 9.36
N GLU A 126 7.12 0.07 9.33
CA GLU A 126 7.99 0.21 8.15
C GLU A 126 7.43 -0.58 6.96
N GLU A 127 6.92 -1.78 7.19
CA GLU A 127 6.32 -2.61 6.15
C GLU A 127 5.12 -1.94 5.51
N VAL A 128 4.24 -1.36 6.33
CA VAL A 128 3.08 -0.62 5.84
C VAL A 128 3.52 0.65 5.13
N LEU A 129 4.45 1.43 5.70
CA LEU A 129 5.00 2.66 5.11
C LEU A 129 5.61 2.42 3.71
N PHE A 130 6.48 1.42 3.60
CA PHE A 130 7.16 1.12 2.34
C PHE A 130 6.19 0.61 1.29
N SER A 131 5.24 -0.25 1.69
CA SER A 131 4.21 -0.75 0.79
C SER A 131 3.25 0.36 0.34
N MET A 132 2.85 1.27 1.24
CA MET A 132 2.07 2.46 0.91
C MET A 132 2.80 3.35 -0.09
N MET A 133 4.12 3.55 0.08
CA MET A 133 4.92 4.30 -0.87
C MET A 133 4.97 3.61 -2.23
N ALA A 134 5.21 2.30 -2.32
CA ALA A 134 5.16 1.57 -3.60
C ALA A 134 3.79 1.71 -4.27
N HIS A 135 2.73 1.49 -3.50
CA HIS A 135 1.37 1.53 -4.00
C HIS A 135 0.95 2.92 -4.51
N MET A 136 1.29 3.99 -3.77
CA MET A 136 0.97 5.35 -4.19
C MET A 136 1.90 5.89 -5.27
N SER A 137 3.21 5.59 -5.20
CA SER A 137 4.20 6.18 -6.11
C SER A 137 4.35 5.43 -7.43
N TYR A 138 4.01 4.14 -7.48
CA TYR A 138 4.17 3.28 -8.65
C TYR A 138 2.86 2.75 -9.21
N ASP A 139 2.04 2.09 -8.39
CA ASP A 139 0.79 1.49 -8.89
C ASP A 139 -0.22 2.56 -9.29
N LEU A 140 -0.42 3.59 -8.45
CA LEU A 140 -1.44 4.62 -8.68
C LEU A 140 -1.25 5.44 -9.98
N PRO A 141 -0.05 5.93 -10.34
CA PRO A 141 0.16 6.59 -11.64
C PRO A 141 -0.16 5.70 -12.83
N LEU A 142 0.19 4.41 -12.75
CA LEU A 142 -0.06 3.43 -13.80
C LEU A 142 -1.54 3.09 -13.91
N ALA A 143 -2.24 2.91 -12.79
CA ALA A 143 -3.67 2.69 -12.72
C ALA A 143 -4.43 3.90 -13.29
N LEU A 144 -4.07 5.12 -12.87
CA LEU A 144 -4.60 6.37 -13.40
C LEU A 144 -4.38 6.50 -14.91
N ARG A 145 -3.19 6.14 -15.41
CA ARG A 145 -2.92 6.13 -16.85
C ARG A 145 -3.78 5.12 -17.61
N SER A 146 -4.00 3.95 -17.04
CA SER A 146 -4.74 2.86 -17.69
C SER A 146 -6.21 3.19 -17.94
N LEU A 147 -6.85 3.93 -17.02
CA LEU A 147 -8.27 4.26 -17.10
C LEU A 147 -8.58 5.40 -18.08
N ASP A 148 -7.63 6.31 -18.27
CA ASP A 148 -7.83 7.46 -19.15
C ASP A 148 -6.73 7.47 -20.23
N ALA A 149 -6.77 6.43 -21.06
CA ALA A 149 -5.82 6.19 -22.14
C ALA A 149 -5.99 7.19 -23.31
N ARG A 150 -7.03 8.03 -23.31
CA ARG A 150 -7.37 8.94 -24.42
C ARG A 150 -7.79 10.37 -24.01
N ALA A 151 -8.28 10.60 -22.79
CA ALA A 151 -8.50 11.95 -22.26
C ALA A 151 -7.64 12.15 -21.00
N GLY A 152 -7.31 13.39 -20.65
CA GLY A 152 -6.59 13.66 -19.40
C GLY A 152 -7.52 13.40 -18.21
N ASN A 153 -6.94 12.96 -17.08
CA ASN A 153 -7.70 12.62 -15.86
C ASN A 153 -8.44 13.82 -15.21
N HIS A 154 -8.30 15.04 -15.75
CA HIS A 154 -8.63 16.30 -15.08
C HIS A 154 -10.08 16.40 -14.62
N ARG A 155 -11.03 15.79 -15.34
CA ARG A 155 -12.45 15.77 -14.92
C ARG A 155 -12.66 15.04 -13.59
N HIS A 156 -11.81 14.06 -13.27
CA HIS A 156 -11.92 13.21 -12.10
C HIS A 156 -11.18 13.75 -10.87
N ILE A 157 -10.51 14.91 -10.97
CA ILE A 157 -9.68 15.45 -9.87
C ILE A 157 -10.50 15.72 -8.60
N GLY A 158 -11.77 16.09 -8.73
CA GLY A 158 -12.67 16.31 -7.61
C GLY A 158 -12.86 15.04 -6.78
N ASP A 159 -13.16 13.92 -7.44
CA ASP A 159 -13.34 12.64 -6.75
C ASP A 159 -12.01 12.02 -6.30
N PHE A 160 -10.92 12.31 -7.01
CA PHE A 160 -9.58 11.97 -6.53
C PHE A 160 -9.27 12.63 -5.19
N HIS A 161 -9.62 13.91 -5.02
CA HIS A 161 -9.47 14.62 -3.74
C HIS A 161 -10.44 14.13 -2.67
N ARG A 162 -11.71 13.85 -3.00
CA ARG A 162 -12.65 13.23 -2.05
C ARG A 162 -12.16 11.88 -1.54
N MET A 163 -11.52 11.09 -2.40
CA MET A 163 -10.87 9.84 -1.97
C MET A 163 -9.77 10.11 -0.95
N ASN A 164 -8.98 11.19 -1.11
CA ASN A 164 -7.97 11.57 -0.12
C ASN A 164 -8.61 11.95 1.22
N ASP A 165 -9.76 12.63 1.19
CA ASP A 165 -10.51 12.97 2.40
C ASP A 165 -11.00 11.70 3.11
N LEU A 166 -11.55 10.73 2.36
CA LEU A 166 -11.94 9.43 2.90
C LEU A 166 -10.76 8.65 3.48
N LEU A 167 -9.61 8.63 2.81
CA LEU A 167 -8.40 7.99 3.33
C LEU A 167 -7.96 8.63 4.65
N ALA A 168 -8.04 9.96 4.73
CA ALA A 168 -7.65 10.71 5.93
C ALA A 168 -8.52 10.35 7.15
N THR A 169 -9.83 10.13 6.97
CA THR A 169 -10.70 9.72 8.08
C THR A 169 -10.42 8.30 8.57
N CYS A 170 -9.77 7.46 7.76
CA CYS A 170 -9.48 6.07 8.09
C CYS A 170 -8.11 5.87 8.77
N VAL A 171 -7.23 6.88 8.77
CA VAL A 171 -5.83 6.73 9.23
C VAL A 171 -5.76 6.24 10.67
N ASP A 172 -6.45 6.93 11.58
CA ASP A 172 -6.40 6.64 13.01
C ASP A 172 -6.95 5.24 13.32
N GLU A 173 -8.09 4.88 12.71
CA GLU A 173 -8.70 3.56 12.87
C GLU A 173 -7.75 2.45 12.39
N VAL A 174 -7.21 2.59 11.17
CA VAL A 174 -6.28 1.61 10.59
C VAL A 174 -5.02 1.44 11.44
N GLN A 175 -4.49 2.52 12.03
CA GLN A 175 -3.35 2.45 12.94
C GLN A 175 -3.70 1.64 14.20
N ASP A 176 -4.84 1.92 14.82
CA ASP A 176 -5.34 1.20 15.99
C ASP A 176 -5.53 -0.30 15.68
N ASP A 177 -6.08 -0.63 14.51
CA ASP A 177 -6.29 -2.01 14.08
C ASP A 177 -4.99 -2.76 13.81
N LEU A 178 -4.02 -2.10 13.15
CA LEU A 178 -2.68 -2.66 12.94
C LEU A 178 -1.96 -2.92 14.27
N ALA A 179 -2.05 -1.98 15.21
CA ALA A 179 -1.48 -2.15 16.55
C ALA A 179 -2.15 -3.32 17.29
N ALA A 180 -3.49 -3.38 17.27
CA ALA A 180 -4.25 -4.45 17.90
C ALA A 180 -3.94 -5.83 17.30
N ARG A 181 -3.80 -5.92 15.96
CA ARG A 181 -3.57 -7.18 15.23
C ARG A 181 -2.12 -7.65 15.27
N TYR A 182 -1.16 -6.77 14.97
CA TYR A 182 0.24 -7.18 14.73
C TYR A 182 1.25 -6.70 15.77
N CYS A 183 0.95 -5.67 16.57
CA CYS A 183 1.90 -5.16 17.55
C CYS A 183 1.23 -4.40 18.72
N ARG A 184 0.85 -5.12 19.79
CA ARG A 184 0.22 -4.51 20.98
C ARG A 184 1.06 -3.40 21.63
N GLY A 185 2.38 -3.41 21.43
CA GLY A 185 3.29 -2.39 21.96
C GLY A 185 3.29 -1.07 21.19
N LEU A 186 2.76 -1.04 19.96
CA LEU A 186 2.78 0.15 19.09
C LEU A 186 1.89 1.28 19.64
N ARG A 187 0.81 0.94 20.38
CA ARG A 187 -0.10 1.91 21.02
C ARG A 187 0.58 2.89 21.98
N SER A 188 1.73 2.50 22.54
CA SER A 188 2.54 3.35 23.44
C SER A 188 3.62 4.15 22.70
N LEU A 189 4.04 3.67 21.51
CA LEU A 189 5.03 4.29 20.63
C LEU A 189 4.43 5.32 19.68
N ASP A 190 3.11 5.23 19.45
CA ASP A 190 2.32 6.12 18.60
C ASP A 190 2.45 7.60 18.97
N ARG A 191 2.62 7.90 20.26
CA ARG A 191 2.86 9.28 20.75
C ARG A 191 4.22 9.85 20.34
N LEU A 192 5.16 9.01 19.91
CA LEU A 192 6.51 9.43 19.50
C LEU A 192 6.67 9.55 17.98
N PHE A 193 5.95 8.74 17.20
CA PHE A 193 6.10 8.66 15.73
C PHE A 193 5.05 9.46 14.94
N THR A 194 3.96 9.91 15.59
CA THR A 194 2.94 10.80 14.98
C THR A 194 3.46 12.18 14.59
N ARG A 195 4.63 12.62 15.09
CA ARG A 195 5.21 13.93 14.76
C ARG A 195 6.24 13.92 13.62
N ASP A 196 6.92 12.80 13.39
CA ASP A 196 8.07 12.76 12.47
C ASP A 196 7.87 11.83 11.24
N ASP A 197 6.87 10.93 11.22
CA ASP A 197 6.56 10.10 10.05
C ASP A 197 5.62 10.84 9.08
N GLU A 198 6.19 11.75 8.28
CA GLU A 198 5.46 12.66 7.38
C GLU A 198 4.46 11.93 6.44
N LEU A 199 4.77 10.69 6.01
CA LEU A 199 3.93 9.92 5.08
C LEU A 199 2.64 9.33 5.71
N PHE A 200 2.65 8.98 7.00
CA PHE A 200 1.46 8.48 7.70
C PHE A 200 0.51 9.59 8.17
N THR A 201 0.85 10.85 7.87
CA THR A 201 -0.04 11.99 8.08
C THR A 201 -0.98 12.17 6.89
N ASN A 202 -2.14 12.80 7.14
CA ASN A 202 -3.04 13.26 6.08
C ASN A 202 -2.29 14.10 5.02
N TYR A 203 -1.31 14.92 5.43
CA TYR A 203 -0.49 15.71 4.51
C TYR A 203 0.38 14.83 3.60
N GLY A 204 1.09 13.86 4.16
CA GLY A 204 1.96 12.95 3.40
C GLY A 204 1.19 12.12 2.37
N ILE A 205 0.04 11.57 2.76
CA ILE A 205 -0.84 10.83 1.83
C ILE A 205 -1.29 11.73 0.67
N ARG A 206 -1.72 12.96 0.95
CA ARG A 206 -2.13 13.92 -0.09
C ARG A 206 -0.98 14.27 -1.02
N MET A 207 0.21 14.52 -0.48
CA MET A 207 1.39 14.84 -1.28
C MET A 207 1.80 13.67 -2.17
N ALA A 208 1.88 12.46 -1.63
CA ALA A 208 2.23 11.26 -2.40
C ALA A 208 1.23 11.00 -3.52
N ARG A 209 -0.07 11.13 -3.25
CA ARG A 209 -1.14 10.96 -4.24
C ARG A 209 -1.16 12.10 -5.27
N GLY A 210 -0.86 13.34 -4.87
CA GLY A 210 -0.68 14.46 -5.79
C GLY A 210 0.49 14.24 -6.76
N LEU A 211 1.63 13.77 -6.27
CA LEU A 211 2.75 13.36 -7.11
C LEU A 211 2.40 12.19 -8.02
N ALA A 212 1.55 11.27 -7.55
CA ALA A 212 1.08 10.16 -8.36
C ALA A 212 0.23 10.64 -9.55
N TRP A 213 -0.67 11.58 -9.29
CA TRP A 213 -1.46 12.24 -10.32
C TRP A 213 -0.57 12.93 -11.36
N PHE A 214 0.37 13.76 -10.89
CA PHE A 214 1.33 14.46 -11.75
C PHE A 214 2.16 13.49 -12.62
N ASN A 215 2.63 12.38 -12.04
CA ASN A 215 3.35 11.37 -12.82
C ASN A 215 2.43 10.63 -13.80
N SER A 216 1.13 10.47 -13.50
CA SER A 216 0.19 9.88 -14.46
C SER A 216 0.08 10.71 -15.75
N ASP A 217 0.10 12.04 -15.65
CA ASP A 217 0.09 12.93 -16.81
C ASP A 217 1.42 12.85 -17.58
N ARG A 218 2.55 12.85 -16.86
CA ARG A 218 3.87 12.70 -17.48
C ARG A 218 4.06 11.38 -18.21
N LEU A 219 3.50 10.28 -17.68
CA LEU A 219 3.56 8.96 -18.32
C LEU A 219 2.79 8.88 -19.65
N ARG A 220 1.93 9.87 -19.96
CA ARG A 220 1.20 9.95 -21.23
C ARG A 220 1.94 10.76 -22.27
N GLU A 221 2.72 11.74 -21.84
CA GLU A 221 3.44 12.67 -22.69
C GLU A 221 4.77 12.03 -23.16
N PRO A 222 4.96 11.74 -24.47
CA PRO A 222 6.16 11.07 -24.97
C PRO A 222 7.47 11.74 -24.53
N THR A 223 7.49 13.07 -24.44
CA THR A 223 8.68 13.83 -24.03
C THR A 223 9.08 13.64 -22.56
N SER A 224 8.16 13.17 -21.71
CA SER A 224 8.40 13.02 -20.27
C SER A 224 8.15 11.60 -19.72
N ALA A 225 7.64 10.69 -20.55
CA ALA A 225 7.25 9.33 -20.16
C ALA A 225 8.41 8.50 -19.60
N ASP A 226 9.59 8.56 -20.22
CA ASP A 226 10.77 7.82 -19.74
C ASP A 226 11.23 8.36 -18.38
N ALA A 227 11.26 9.69 -18.23
CA ALA A 227 11.62 10.33 -16.97
C ALA A 227 10.60 10.04 -15.85
N ALA A 228 9.31 9.95 -16.18
CA ALA A 228 8.26 9.57 -15.24
C ALA A 228 8.38 8.09 -14.83
N THR A 229 8.58 7.19 -15.79
CA THR A 229 8.82 5.76 -15.55
C THR A 229 10.01 5.55 -14.63
N ALA A 230 11.11 6.24 -14.89
CA ALA A 230 12.30 6.22 -14.07
C ALA A 230 12.05 6.78 -12.65
N SER A 231 11.22 7.83 -12.54
CA SER A 231 10.84 8.44 -11.25
C SER A 231 10.02 7.48 -10.40
N ILE A 232 8.94 6.93 -10.94
CA ILE A 232 8.06 6.03 -10.18
C ILE A 232 8.79 4.74 -9.80
N SER A 233 9.71 4.25 -10.63
CA SER A 233 10.44 3.00 -10.37
C SER A 233 11.49 3.14 -9.26
N ARG A 234 12.04 4.33 -9.01
CA ARG A 234 13.09 4.55 -8.00
C ARG A 234 12.59 5.19 -6.70
N SER A 235 11.38 5.75 -6.69
CA SER A 235 10.86 6.53 -5.55
C SER A 235 10.80 5.72 -4.26
N THR A 236 10.43 4.44 -4.36
CA THR A 236 10.31 3.54 -3.20
C THR A 236 11.67 3.17 -2.61
N ALA A 237 12.65 2.74 -3.41
CA ALA A 237 14.02 2.51 -2.95
C ALA A 237 14.63 3.73 -2.25
N ALA A 238 14.42 4.93 -2.83
CA ALA A 238 14.91 6.18 -2.25
C ALA A 238 14.25 6.49 -0.90
N PHE A 239 12.94 6.22 -0.76
CA PHE A 239 12.22 6.38 0.49
C PHE A 239 12.69 5.38 1.55
N ILE A 240 12.80 4.09 1.22
CA ILE A 240 13.32 3.05 2.12
C ILE A 240 14.71 3.42 2.63
N THR A 241 15.59 3.86 1.72
CA THR A 241 16.96 4.28 2.08
C THR A 241 16.94 5.45 3.06
N ARG A 242 16.09 6.46 2.84
CA ARG A 242 15.99 7.63 3.73
C ARG A 242 15.54 7.26 5.13
N ILE A 243 14.57 6.36 5.26
CA ILE A 243 14.03 5.92 6.55
C ILE A 243 15.02 5.02 7.30
N ARG A 244 15.69 4.09 6.60
CA ARG A 244 16.63 3.15 7.24
C ARG A 244 18.01 3.73 7.50
N PHE A 245 18.45 4.65 6.65
CA PHE A 245 19.78 5.25 6.69
C PHE A 245 19.66 6.77 6.62
N PRO A 246 19.15 7.43 7.67
CA PRO A 246 19.04 8.89 7.68
C PRO A 246 20.43 9.52 7.47
N GLY A 247 20.47 10.62 6.71
CA GLY A 247 21.72 11.30 6.37
C GLY A 247 22.47 11.85 7.59
N ASP A 248 21.75 12.20 8.65
CA ASP A 248 22.31 12.64 9.93
C ASP A 248 22.77 11.45 10.78
N TRP A 249 24.05 11.47 11.19
CA TRP A 249 24.64 10.43 12.03
C TRP A 249 23.99 10.31 13.41
N LYS A 250 23.46 11.40 13.97
CA LYS A 250 22.75 11.40 15.25
C LYS A 250 21.43 10.63 15.12
N LEU A 251 20.67 10.89 14.06
CA LEU A 251 19.45 10.14 13.74
C LEU A 251 19.75 8.66 13.49
N ARG A 252 20.88 8.34 12.83
CA ARG A 252 21.31 6.93 12.67
C ARG A 252 21.58 6.26 14.01
N ALA A 253 22.29 6.94 14.93
CA ALA A 253 22.59 6.41 16.25
C ALA A 253 21.32 6.20 17.09
N VAL A 254 20.41 7.19 17.08
CA VAL A 254 19.11 7.10 17.77
C VAL A 254 18.25 5.99 17.19
N SER A 255 18.14 5.88 15.85
CA SER A 255 17.40 4.79 15.22
C SER A 255 17.96 3.42 15.60
N ARG A 256 19.29 3.23 15.56
CA ARG A 256 19.91 1.96 15.99
C ARG A 256 19.62 1.65 17.47
N LEU A 257 19.67 2.65 18.34
CA LEU A 257 19.38 2.49 19.76
C LEU A 257 17.90 2.12 19.99
N LEU A 258 16.97 2.84 19.36
CA LEU A 258 15.54 2.52 19.40
C LEU A 258 15.28 1.11 18.86
N ARG A 259 16.00 0.70 17.81
CA ARG A 259 15.85 -0.65 17.24
C ARG A 259 16.31 -1.76 18.17
N LEU A 260 17.30 -1.49 19.03
CA LEU A 260 17.75 -2.42 20.07
C LEU A 260 16.81 -2.44 21.28
N LEU A 261 16.20 -1.30 21.61
CA LEU A 261 15.37 -1.12 22.81
C LEU A 261 13.90 -1.49 22.59
N ILE A 262 13.40 -1.43 21.36
CA ILE A 262 12.05 -1.87 21.00
C ILE A 262 12.16 -3.31 20.52
N PRO A 263 11.98 -4.32 21.41
CA PRO A 263 11.94 -5.70 20.97
C PRO A 263 10.87 -5.83 19.89
N PRO A 264 11.09 -6.68 18.86
CA PRO A 264 10.08 -6.97 17.86
C PRO A 264 8.94 -7.73 18.55
N ARG A 265 8.02 -7.00 19.20
CA ARG A 265 6.79 -7.56 19.76
C ARG A 265 5.75 -7.70 18.64
N ARG A 266 6.20 -8.27 17.52
CA ARG A 266 5.29 -8.73 16.48
C ARG A 266 4.53 -9.91 17.05
N GLN A 267 3.22 -9.80 16.97
CA GLN A 267 2.33 -10.93 17.19
C GLN A 267 1.68 -11.26 15.86
N TRP A 268 1.32 -12.53 15.72
CA TRP A 268 0.52 -13.00 14.60
C TRP A 268 -0.85 -13.40 15.14
N PRO A 269 -1.94 -13.03 14.46
CA PRO A 269 -3.27 -13.52 14.83
C PRO A 269 -3.28 -15.05 14.79
N ALA A 270 -4.11 -15.67 15.63
CA ALA A 270 -4.29 -17.12 15.58
C ALA A 270 -4.91 -17.53 14.23
N PRO A 271 -4.61 -18.73 13.70
CA PRO A 271 -5.26 -19.23 12.50
C PRO A 271 -6.79 -19.17 12.64
N GLY A 272 -7.47 -18.61 11.63
CA GLY A 272 -8.92 -18.41 11.64
C GLY A 272 -9.42 -17.19 12.42
N THR A 273 -8.54 -16.32 12.93
CA THR A 273 -8.95 -15.04 13.51
C THR A 273 -9.70 -14.22 12.46
N PRO A 274 -10.93 -13.73 12.74
CA PRO A 274 -11.65 -12.85 11.85
C PRO A 274 -10.82 -11.62 11.45
N ILE A 275 -11.10 -11.12 10.24
CA ILE A 275 -10.42 -9.96 9.66
C ILE A 275 -11.24 -8.67 9.92
N GLY A 276 -12.51 -8.82 10.32
CA GLY A 276 -13.44 -7.74 10.68
C GLY A 276 -13.17 -7.15 12.05
#